data_AF-A0A356EPQ5-F1
#
_entry.id   AF-A0A356EPQ5-F1
#
_cell.length_a   1.000
_cell.length_b   1.000
_cell.length_c   1.000
_cell.angle_alpha   90.00
_cell.angle_beta   90.00
_cell.angle_gamma   90.00
#
_symmetry.space_group_name_H-M   'P 1'
#
loop_
_entity.id
_entity.type
_entity.pdbx_description
1 polymer ?
#
loop_
_entity_poly.entity_id
_entity_poly.type
_entity_poly.pdbx_seq_one_letter_code
_entity_poly.pdbx_strand_id
1 'polypeptide(L)'
;MKLRDNCVTSLLVPTSMGVRLTPVGGQAVHCSDTYQMHVTSAETNVASVAAYLGLPVKVLTTFVKGSPIARFIKDNLAGRHMAYEGPEVEQGNPWGYRHQFNIADSGFGSRGPRVHNDRAGEVGRTL
;
A
#
# COMPACT_ATOMS: atom_id res chain seq x y z
N MET A 1 24.61 -14.66 8.27
CA MET A 1 24.61 -13.38 7.54
C MET A 1 25.21 -12.31 8.44
N LYS A 2 26.21 -11.53 7.99
CA LYS A 2 26.70 -10.36 8.72
C LYS A 2 26.17 -9.12 8.01
N LEU A 3 25.38 -8.30 8.72
CA LEU A 3 24.88 -7.03 8.19
C LEU A 3 25.97 -5.96 8.31
N ARG A 4 25.86 -4.92 7.47
CA ARG A 4 26.79 -3.79 7.52
C ARG A 4 26.45 -2.90 8.73
N ASP A 5 27.44 -2.62 9.56
CA ASP A 5 27.29 -1.73 10.71
C ASP A 5 27.28 -0.25 10.29
N ASN A 6 26.75 0.61 11.18
CA ASN A 6 26.70 2.07 11.01
C ASN A 6 26.02 2.52 9.70
N CYS A 7 24.93 1.87 9.33
CA CYS A 7 24.09 2.29 8.20
C CYS A 7 23.20 3.48 8.58
N VAL A 8 22.91 4.35 7.61
CA VAL A 8 21.95 5.46 7.77
C VAL A 8 20.51 4.95 7.96
N THR A 9 20.21 3.78 7.39
CA THR A 9 18.90 3.15 7.45
C THR A 9 18.96 1.91 8.33
N SER A 10 18.05 1.78 9.29
CA SER A 10 17.90 0.60 10.15
C SER A 10 17.06 -0.49 9.50
N LEU A 11 16.08 -0.12 8.67
CA LEU A 11 15.25 -1.06 7.93
C LEU A 11 14.96 -0.56 6.51
N LEU A 12 15.31 -1.37 5.51
CA LEU A 12 15.03 -1.12 4.10
C LEU A 12 13.99 -2.11 3.61
N VAL A 13 12.93 -1.63 2.96
CA VAL A 13 11.79 -2.48 2.59
C VAL A 13 11.37 -2.24 1.13
N PRO A 14 11.58 -3.20 0.22
CA PRO A 14 10.99 -3.14 -1.11
C PRO A 14 9.53 -3.55 -1.07
N THR A 15 8.66 -2.80 -1.74
CA THR A 15 7.22 -3.08 -1.76
C THR A 15 6.52 -2.38 -2.92
N SER A 16 5.35 -2.90 -3.31
CA SER A 16 4.41 -2.21 -4.18
C SER A 16 3.40 -1.46 -3.31
N MET A 17 3.48 -0.13 -3.30
CA MET A 17 2.49 0.67 -2.59
C MET A 17 1.19 0.81 -3.39
N GLY A 18 0.07 0.68 -2.69
CA GLY A 18 -1.24 0.88 -3.25
C GLY A 18 -2.20 1.48 -2.24
N VAL A 19 -3.48 1.44 -2.59
CA VAL A 19 -4.56 1.86 -1.71
C VAL A 19 -5.60 0.76 -1.52
N ARG A 20 -6.24 0.77 -0.35
CA ARG A 20 -7.34 -0.11 -0.01
C ARG A 20 -8.57 0.72 0.36
N LEU A 21 -9.71 0.35 -0.21
CA LEU A 21 -11.03 0.86 0.13
C LEU A 21 -11.71 -0.13 1.08
N THR A 22 -12.26 0.37 2.17
CA THR A 22 -13.03 -0.42 3.14
C THR A 22 -14.33 0.30 3.47
N PRO A 23 -15.47 -0.42 3.54
CA PRO A 23 -16.74 0.17 3.96
C PRO A 23 -16.65 0.90 5.29
N VAL A 24 -17.30 2.06 5.39
CA VAL A 24 -17.41 2.77 6.67
C VAL A 24 -18.28 1.99 7.63
N GLY A 25 -17.91 1.99 8.92
CA GLY A 25 -18.70 1.35 9.97
C GLY A 25 -18.78 -0.18 9.90
N GLY A 26 -17.90 -0.83 9.13
CA GLY A 26 -17.90 -2.30 9.00
C GLY A 26 -19.09 -2.86 8.22
N GLN A 27 -19.75 -2.03 7.41
CA GLN A 27 -20.83 -2.46 6.54
C GLN A 27 -20.35 -3.49 5.51
N ALA A 28 -21.28 -4.30 4.98
CA ALA A 28 -20.95 -5.26 3.95
C ALA A 28 -20.72 -4.54 2.60
N VAL A 29 -19.69 -4.97 1.86
CA VAL A 29 -19.27 -4.32 0.60
C VAL A 29 -20.42 -4.14 -0.39
N HIS A 30 -21.29 -5.14 -0.56
CA HIS A 30 -22.37 -5.10 -1.56
C HIS A 30 -23.51 -4.13 -1.22
N CYS A 31 -23.63 -3.65 0.02
CA CYS A 31 -24.66 -2.69 0.44
C CYS A 31 -24.09 -1.34 0.88
N SER A 32 -22.77 -1.15 0.75
CA SER A 32 -22.10 0.10 1.14
C SER A 32 -21.98 1.04 -0.04
N ASP A 33 -22.30 2.32 0.19
CA ASP A 33 -22.08 3.41 -0.76
C ASP A 33 -20.87 4.29 -0.40
N THR A 34 -20.41 4.22 0.86
CA THR A 34 -19.36 5.07 1.42
C THR A 34 -18.17 4.23 1.88
N TYR A 35 -16.97 4.60 1.43
CA TYR A 35 -15.73 3.88 1.68
C TYR A 35 -14.64 4.80 2.23
N GLN A 36 -13.83 4.27 3.14
CA GLN A 36 -12.60 4.89 3.57
C GLN A 36 -11.42 4.38 2.74
N MET A 37 -10.55 5.29 2.31
CA MET A 37 -9.34 4.96 1.56
C MET A 37 -8.11 4.93 2.48
N HIS A 38 -7.32 3.87 2.37
CA HIS A 38 -6.11 3.64 3.14
C HIS A 38 -4.90 3.47 2.21
N VAL A 39 -3.78 4.12 2.49
CA VAL A 39 -2.49 3.76 1.88
C VAL A 39 -1.92 2.55 2.61
N THR A 40 -1.58 1.48 1.89
CA THR A 40 -1.18 0.23 2.52
C THR A 40 -0.30 -0.62 1.61
N SER A 41 0.59 -1.40 2.22
CA SER A 41 1.20 -2.60 1.66
C SER A 41 1.51 -3.59 2.79
N ALA A 42 1.77 -4.86 2.49
CA ALA A 42 2.09 -5.84 3.52
C ALA A 42 3.34 -5.42 4.30
N GLU A 43 4.38 -5.02 3.59
CA GLU A 43 5.68 -4.77 4.18
C GLU A 43 5.74 -3.42 4.89
N THR A 44 5.11 -2.35 4.37
CA THR A 44 5.12 -1.06 5.08
C THR A 44 4.27 -1.07 6.34
N ASN A 45 3.25 -1.94 6.42
CA ASN A 45 2.48 -2.11 7.66
C ASN A 45 3.37 -2.67 8.78
N VAL A 46 4.22 -3.66 8.47
CA VAL A 46 5.20 -4.17 9.43
C VAL A 46 6.29 -3.15 9.72
N ALA A 47 6.81 -2.49 8.68
CA ALA A 47 7.87 -1.48 8.81
C ALA A 47 7.44 -0.26 9.65
N SER A 48 6.13 0.01 9.72
CA SER A 48 5.57 1.11 10.53
C SER A 48 5.90 0.97 12.01
N VAL A 49 6.03 -0.27 12.52
CA VAL A 49 6.44 -0.50 13.91
C VAL A 49 7.82 0.10 14.17
N ALA A 50 8.81 -0.20 13.32
CA ALA A 50 10.16 0.34 13.46
C ALA A 50 10.20 1.86 13.29
N ALA A 51 9.47 2.38 12.30
CA ALA A 51 9.43 3.83 12.04
C ALA A 51 8.82 4.61 13.21
N TYR A 52 7.70 4.13 13.80
CA TYR A 52 7.08 4.77 14.96
C TYR A 52 7.90 4.65 16.25
N LEU A 53 8.80 3.67 16.34
CA LEU A 53 9.81 3.60 17.41
C LEU A 53 11.01 4.55 17.19
N GLY A 54 10.97 5.38 16.15
CA GLY A 54 11.99 6.38 15.84
C GLY A 54 13.19 5.85 15.06
N LEU A 55 13.14 4.60 14.57
CA LEU A 55 14.21 4.05 13.76
C LEU A 55 14.11 4.55 12.30
N PRO A 56 15.24 4.86 11.64
CA PRO A 56 15.24 5.27 10.24
C PRO A 56 14.82 4.11 9.33
N VAL A 57 13.67 4.25 8.69
CA VAL A 57 13.11 3.29 7.71
C VAL A 57 13.10 3.91 6.32
N LYS A 58 13.52 3.14 5.31
CA LYS A 58 13.42 3.52 3.89
C LYS A 58 12.61 2.47 3.11
N VAL A 59 11.68 2.95 2.28
CA VAL A 59 10.83 2.14 1.43
C VAL A 59 11.28 2.26 -0.03
N LEU A 60 11.54 1.14 -0.70
CA LEU A 60 11.81 1.10 -2.13
C LEU A 60 10.52 0.81 -2.89
N THR A 61 10.02 1.79 -3.64
CA THR A 61 8.73 1.67 -4.36
C THR A 61 8.67 2.60 -5.56
N THR A 62 7.87 2.25 -6.57
CA THR A 62 7.69 3.05 -7.80
C THR A 62 6.42 3.89 -7.73
N PHE A 63 6.43 5.03 -8.39
CA PHE A 63 5.30 5.98 -8.39
C PHE A 63 4.81 6.27 -9.80
N VAL A 64 3.51 6.47 -9.98
CA VAL A 64 3.00 7.04 -11.23
C VAL A 64 3.17 8.56 -11.18
N LYS A 65 3.93 9.11 -12.13
CA LYS A 65 4.26 10.54 -12.20
C LYS A 65 3.00 11.38 -12.30
N GLY A 66 2.93 12.45 -11.51
CA GLY A 66 1.78 13.38 -11.50
C GLY A 66 0.46 12.79 -10.97
N SER A 67 0.43 11.52 -10.56
CA SER A 67 -0.78 10.88 -10.06
C SER A 67 -1.16 11.42 -8.67
N PRO A 68 -2.44 11.79 -8.43
CA PRO A 68 -2.89 12.17 -7.09
C PRO A 68 -2.75 11.02 -6.08
N ILE A 69 -2.82 9.76 -6.54
CA ILE A 69 -2.62 8.59 -5.69
C ILE A 69 -1.15 8.44 -5.31
N ALA A 70 -0.23 8.68 -6.25
CA ALA A 70 1.19 8.71 -5.92
C ALA A 70 1.49 9.78 -4.87
N ARG A 71 0.88 10.97 -5.00
CA ARG A 71 1.02 12.04 -4.01
C ARG A 71 0.47 11.61 -2.64
N PHE A 72 -0.72 11.04 -2.60
CA PHE A 72 -1.33 10.55 -1.37
C PHE A 72 -0.48 9.47 -0.67
N ILE A 73 0.11 8.54 -1.43
CA ILE A 73 1.02 7.52 -0.91
C ILE A 73 2.28 8.16 -0.31
N LYS A 74 2.89 9.13 -0.99
CA LYS A 74 4.09 9.83 -0.50
C LYS A 74 3.82 10.59 0.79
N ASP A 75 2.73 11.34 0.84
CA ASP A 75 2.34 12.10 2.04
C ASP A 75 2.05 11.15 3.21
N ASN A 76 1.42 9.99 2.95
CA ASN A 76 1.21 8.97 3.96
C ASN A 76 2.52 8.33 4.46
N LEU A 77 3.46 7.98 3.57
CA LEU A 77 4.78 7.45 3.96
C LEU A 77 5.54 8.45 4.84
N ALA A 78 5.53 9.73 4.46
CA ALA A 78 6.13 10.80 5.24
C ALA A 78 5.47 10.95 6.62
N GLY A 79 4.13 10.89 6.67
CA GLY A 79 3.37 10.91 7.93
C GLY A 79 3.66 9.71 8.85
N ARG A 80 4.16 8.60 8.30
CA ARG A 80 4.64 7.43 9.05
C ARG A 80 6.14 7.45 9.35
N HIS A 81 6.81 8.59 9.14
CA HIS A 81 8.25 8.78 9.33
C HIS A 81 9.13 7.85 8.48
N MET A 82 8.66 7.46 7.29
CA MET A 82 9.42 6.63 6.36
C MET A 82 9.95 7.47 5.20
N ALA A 83 11.25 7.36 4.94
CA ALA A 83 11.81 7.80 3.68
C ALA A 83 11.37 6.85 2.55
N TYR A 84 11.34 7.33 1.32
CA TYR A 84 11.10 6.48 0.16
C TYR A 84 12.10 6.78 -0.96
N GLU A 85 12.33 5.78 -1.80
CA GLU A 85 13.20 5.88 -2.96
C GLU A 85 12.62 5.03 -4.10
N GLY A 86 12.63 5.59 -5.30
CA GLY A 86 12.27 4.86 -6.51
C GLY A 86 11.81 5.79 -7.64
N PRO A 87 11.76 5.28 -8.87
CA PRO A 87 11.44 6.07 -10.05
C PRO A 87 9.98 6.49 -10.09
N GLU A 88 9.75 7.65 -10.70
CA GLU A 88 8.42 8.04 -11.19
C GLU A 88 8.28 7.61 -12.66
N VAL A 89 7.18 6.92 -12.96
CA VAL A 89 6.89 6.35 -14.28
C VAL A 89 5.72 7.10 -14.89
N GLU A 90 5.81 7.46 -16.17
CA GLU A 90 4.70 8.08 -16.89
C GLU A 90 3.50 7.13 -16.97
N GLN A 91 2.27 7.66 -16.83
CA GLN A 91 1.05 6.84 -16.90
C GLN A 91 0.90 6.15 -18.27
N GLY A 92 1.35 6.80 -19.34
CA GLY A 92 1.22 6.32 -20.71
C GLY A 92 -0.15 6.63 -21.28
N ASN A 93 -1.01 5.61 -21.40
CA ASN A 93 -2.36 5.72 -21.94
C ASN A 93 -3.43 5.70 -20.82
N PRO A 94 -4.73 5.92 -21.11
CA PRO A 94 -5.78 5.95 -20.09
C PRO A 94 -5.89 4.70 -19.21
N TRP A 95 -5.40 3.54 -19.68
CA TRP A 95 -5.40 2.26 -18.98
C TRP A 95 -3.98 1.77 -18.62
N GLY A 96 -2.98 2.65 -18.68
CA GLY A 96 -1.58 2.34 -18.48
C GLY A 96 -1.20 2.09 -17.02
N TYR A 97 -0.01 2.53 -16.62
CA TYR A 97 0.49 2.29 -15.26
C TYR A 97 -0.41 2.95 -14.21
N ARG A 98 -0.69 2.20 -13.15
CA ARG A 98 -1.57 2.62 -12.05
C ARG A 98 -1.12 1.95 -10.75
N HIS A 99 -1.38 2.62 -9.64
CA HIS A 99 -1.24 2.01 -8.32
C HIS A 99 -2.32 0.96 -8.10
N GLN A 100 -2.01 -0.04 -7.27
CA GLN A 100 -2.96 -1.09 -6.94
C GLN A 100 -4.09 -0.53 -6.07
N PHE A 101 -5.33 -0.93 -6.37
CA PHE A 101 -6.54 -0.58 -5.63
C PHE A 101 -7.28 -1.84 -5.26
N ASN A 102 -7.47 -2.07 -3.97
CA ASN A 102 -8.20 -3.23 -3.47
C ASN A 102 -9.40 -2.75 -2.63
N ILE A 103 -10.52 -3.43 -2.78
CA ILE A 103 -11.71 -3.32 -1.95
C ILE A 103 -11.64 -4.52 -1.03
N ALA A 104 -11.61 -4.25 0.26
CA ALA A 104 -11.69 -5.28 1.28
C ALA A 104 -12.74 -4.91 2.31
N ASP A 105 -13.46 -5.91 2.78
CA ASP A 105 -14.30 -5.76 3.96
C ASP A 105 -13.44 -5.62 5.24
N SER A 106 -14.06 -5.23 6.35
CA SER A 106 -13.35 -5.01 7.62
C SER A 106 -12.92 -6.30 8.32
N GLY A 107 -13.45 -7.45 7.89
CA GLY A 107 -13.28 -8.70 8.61
C GLY A 107 -14.05 -8.82 9.92
N PHE A 108 -14.17 -10.05 10.42
CA PHE A 108 -14.81 -10.34 11.69
C PHE A 108 -14.18 -11.59 12.34
N GLY A 109 -13.77 -11.47 13.60
CA GLY A 109 -13.16 -12.56 14.36
C GLY A 109 -11.97 -13.22 13.62
N SER A 110 -11.92 -14.55 13.66
CA SER A 110 -10.86 -15.35 13.01
C SER A 110 -10.89 -15.32 11.49
N ARG A 111 -11.96 -14.82 10.88
CA ARG A 111 -12.10 -14.77 9.41
C ARG A 111 -11.13 -13.79 8.77
N GLY A 112 -10.61 -12.81 9.52
CA GLY A 112 -9.79 -11.70 8.98
C GLY A 112 -10.54 -10.88 7.91
N PRO A 113 -9.93 -9.90 7.24
CA PRO A 113 -10.50 -9.20 6.08
C PRO A 113 -10.38 -10.04 4.78
N ARG A 114 -11.28 -9.82 3.82
CA ARG A 114 -11.27 -10.45 2.48
C ARG A 114 -11.18 -9.38 1.40
N VAL A 115 -10.28 -9.60 0.45
CA VAL A 115 -10.13 -8.75 -0.74
C VAL A 115 -11.07 -9.25 -1.83
N HIS A 116 -11.84 -8.34 -2.43
CA HIS A 116 -12.88 -8.66 -3.42
C HIS A 116 -12.49 -8.32 -4.85
N ASN A 117 -11.52 -7.42 -5.04
CA ASN A 117 -10.92 -7.16 -6.34
C ASN A 117 -9.39 -7.13 -6.18
N ASP A 118 -8.73 -7.96 -6.96
CA ASP A 118 -7.31 -7.86 -7.19
C ASP A 118 -7.02 -8.38 -8.60
N ARG A 119 -6.07 -7.76 -9.28
CA ARG A 119 -5.57 -8.24 -10.57
C ARG A 119 -4.80 -9.56 -10.40
N ALA A 120 -4.27 -9.83 -9.20
CA ALA A 120 -3.58 -11.08 -8.87
C ALA A 120 -4.50 -12.31 -8.74
N GLY A 121 -5.81 -12.18 -8.97
CA GLY A 121 -6.79 -13.26 -8.86
C GLY A 121 -7.93 -13.15 -9.86
N GLU A 122 -7.67 -12.62 -11.06
CA GLU A 122 -8.68 -12.44 -12.12
C GLU A 122 -9.41 -13.77 -12.42
N VAL A 123 -10.70 -13.85 -12.06
CA VAL A 123 -11.55 -15.04 -12.25
C VAL A 123 -11.64 -15.47 -13.72
N GLY A 124 -11.50 -14.53 -14.66
CA GLY A 124 -11.47 -14.85 -16.10
C GLY A 124 -10.32 -15.77 -16.51
N ARG A 125 -9.28 -15.96 -15.68
CA ARG A 125 -8.20 -16.93 -15.94
C ARG A 125 -8.58 -18.37 -15.64
N THR A 126 -9.75 -18.63 -15.07
CA THR A 126 -10.24 -19.98 -14.76
C THR A 126 -11.25 -20.51 -15.78
N LEU A 127 -11.47 -19.78 -16.87
CA LEU A 127 -12.18 -20.23 -18.07
C LEU A 127 -11.16 -20.63 -19.14
#